data_AF-A0A958BZX6-F1
#
_entry.id   AF-A0A958BZX6-F1
#
_cell.length_a   1.000
_cell.length_b   1.000
_cell.length_c   1.000
_cell.angle_alpha   90.00
_cell.angle_beta   90.00
_cell.angle_gamma   90.00
#
_symmetry.space_group_name_H-M   'P 1'
#
loop_
_entity.id
_entity.type
_entity.pdbx_description
1 polymer ?
#
loop_
_entity_poly.entity_id
_entity_poly.type
_entity_poly.pdbx_seq_one_letter_code
_entity_poly.pdbx_strand_id
1 'polypeptide(L)'
;MGAMKREEHDMKYEIRHRLTGTVQFTAEIDCNKTATESVMKGLAVLWAIENRANLYGADLYGANLRGADLRGADLRGADLRGADLRGADLRGANLRGAMNIPPFASAQTSITPEGQLIGWKKCKNGLIVKLSIPTDARRSNASGRKCRAEFADVIETIGGDVGISQHDGKTEYRVGARVTCDNWCEDR
;
A
#
# COMPACT_ATOMS: atom_id res chain seq x y z
N MET A 1 -8.11 49.32 -3.14
CA MET A 1 -7.14 48.27 -2.76
C MET A 1 -7.08 47.27 -3.91
N GLY A 2 -6.00 47.30 -4.68
CA GLY A 2 -5.86 46.48 -5.88
C GLY A 2 -5.75 45.01 -5.52
N ALA A 3 -6.62 44.19 -6.12
CA ALA A 3 -6.42 42.75 -6.17
C ALA A 3 -5.13 42.51 -6.96
N MET A 4 -4.07 42.07 -6.29
CA MET A 4 -2.90 41.50 -6.96
C MET A 4 -3.40 40.32 -7.78
N LYS A 5 -3.46 40.47 -9.10
CA LYS A 5 -3.53 39.35 -10.02
C LYS A 5 -2.28 38.52 -9.77
N ARG A 6 -2.42 37.37 -9.12
CA ARG A 6 -1.39 36.33 -9.19
C ARG A 6 -1.25 36.02 -10.68
N GLU A 7 -0.05 36.13 -11.21
CA GLU A 7 0.23 35.60 -12.53
C GLU A 7 0.00 34.08 -12.44
N GLU A 8 -1.12 33.60 -12.99
CA GLU A 8 -1.39 32.18 -13.19
C GLU A 8 -0.34 31.64 -14.17
N HIS A 9 0.71 31.00 -13.64
CA HIS A 9 1.67 30.28 -14.45
C HIS A 9 1.21 28.82 -14.53
N ASP A 10 0.11 28.59 -15.25
CA ASP A 10 -0.34 27.24 -15.59
C ASP A 10 0.70 26.57 -16.49
N MET A 11 1.52 25.70 -15.90
CA MET A 11 2.45 24.86 -16.64
C MET A 11 1.87 23.46 -16.82
N LYS A 12 2.09 22.89 -18.00
CA LYS A 12 1.73 21.51 -18.30
C LYS A 12 2.90 20.59 -18.01
N TYR A 13 2.66 19.56 -17.21
CA TYR A 13 3.68 18.56 -16.86
C TYR A 13 3.19 17.15 -17.20
N GLU A 14 3.97 16.41 -17.98
CA GLU A 14 3.59 15.06 -18.42
C GLU A 14 4.14 14.00 -17.47
N ILE A 15 3.25 13.13 -16.98
CA ILE A 15 3.65 11.89 -16.32
C ILE A 15 3.54 10.75 -17.34
N ARG A 16 4.61 9.96 -17.42
CA ARG A 16 4.76 8.88 -18.38
C ARG A 16 4.72 7.53 -17.70
N HIS A 17 4.31 6.52 -18.45
CA HIS A 17 4.36 5.14 -18.00
C HIS A 17 5.79 4.63 -18.05
N ARG A 18 6.29 4.11 -16.92
CA ARG A 18 7.70 3.76 -16.71
C ARG A 18 8.25 2.70 -17.67
N LEU A 19 7.40 1.80 -18.20
CA LEU A 19 7.84 0.72 -19.10
C LEU A 19 7.71 1.08 -20.58
N THR A 20 6.70 1.87 -20.93
CA THR A 20 6.34 2.15 -22.33
C THR A 20 6.77 3.55 -22.77
N GLY A 21 7.09 4.44 -21.82
CA GLY A 21 7.45 5.85 -22.08
C GLY A 21 6.28 6.72 -22.56
N THR A 22 5.09 6.14 -22.71
CA THR A 22 3.88 6.82 -23.19
C THR A 22 3.37 7.79 -22.14
N VAL A 23 2.93 8.98 -22.55
CA VAL A 23 2.27 9.95 -21.67
C VAL A 23 0.97 9.32 -21.16
N GLN A 24 0.83 9.25 -19.83
CA GLN A 24 -0.40 8.75 -19.19
C GLN A 24 -1.40 9.88 -18.97
N PHE A 25 -0.90 11.03 -18.52
CA PHE A 25 -1.66 12.24 -18.35
C PHE A 25 -0.74 13.45 -18.40
N THR A 26 -1.35 14.59 -18.68
CA THR A 26 -0.72 15.91 -18.60
C THR A 26 -1.40 16.66 -17.47
N ALA A 27 -0.66 16.94 -16.42
CA ALA A 27 -1.14 17.72 -15.29
C ALA A 27 -1.00 19.21 -15.57
N GLU A 28 -1.98 19.98 -15.09
CA GLU A 28 -1.91 21.43 -15.05
C GLU A 28 -1.45 21.81 -13.64
N ILE A 29 -0.23 22.32 -13.53
CA ILE A 29 0.43 22.60 -12.25
C ILE A 29 0.77 24.08 -12.12
N ASP A 30 0.43 24.65 -10.97
CA ASP A 30 0.85 26.00 -10.58
C ASP A 30 2.18 25.90 -9.83
N CYS A 31 3.27 26.30 -10.48
CA CYS A 31 4.58 26.36 -9.85
C CYS A 31 5.50 27.41 -10.48
N ASN A 32 6.51 27.83 -9.72
CA ASN A 32 7.55 28.71 -10.23
C ASN A 32 8.34 28.00 -11.36
N LYS A 33 8.70 28.73 -12.42
CA LYS A 33 9.55 28.25 -13.54
C LYS A 33 10.89 27.67 -13.10
N THR A 34 11.38 28.01 -11.92
CA THR A 34 12.62 27.44 -11.33
C THR A 34 12.38 26.21 -10.48
N ALA A 35 11.16 25.67 -10.43
CA ALA A 35 10.85 24.47 -9.66
C ALA A 35 11.66 23.28 -10.17
N THR A 36 12.13 22.45 -9.23
CA THR A 36 12.83 21.22 -9.57
C THR A 36 11.87 20.19 -10.15
N GLU A 37 12.39 19.25 -10.95
CA GLU A 37 11.59 18.15 -11.51
C GLU A 37 10.87 17.34 -10.42
N SER A 38 11.53 17.11 -9.29
CA SER A 38 10.97 16.43 -8.12
C SER A 38 9.70 17.11 -7.60
N VAL A 39 9.71 18.45 -7.51
CA VAL A 39 8.55 19.25 -7.08
C VAL A 39 7.45 19.24 -8.13
N MET A 40 7.80 19.39 -9.41
CA MET A 40 6.82 19.35 -10.50
C MET A 40 6.10 17.99 -10.58
N LYS A 41 6.84 16.88 -10.43
CA LYS A 41 6.27 15.53 -10.32
C LYS A 41 5.33 15.41 -9.13
N GLY A 42 5.73 15.94 -7.97
CA GLY A 42 4.88 15.96 -6.77
C GLY A 42 3.53 16.64 -7.01
N LEU A 43 3.57 17.84 -7.58
CA LEU A 43 2.36 18.60 -7.93
C LEU A 43 1.51 17.86 -8.97
N ALA A 44 2.14 17.25 -9.98
CA ALA A 44 1.44 16.47 -10.99
C ALA A 44 0.72 15.25 -10.39
N VAL A 45 1.28 14.61 -9.36
CA VAL A 45 0.62 13.50 -8.64
C VAL A 45 -0.58 14.00 -7.83
N LEU A 46 -0.47 15.15 -7.15
CA LEU A 46 -1.60 15.74 -6.42
C LEU A 46 -2.75 16.09 -7.38
N TRP A 47 -2.42 16.74 -8.49
CA TRP A 47 -3.38 17.02 -9.57
C TRP A 47 -4.04 15.73 -10.08
N ALA A 48 -3.26 14.67 -10.28
CA ALA A 48 -3.76 13.38 -10.72
C ALA A 48 -4.79 12.78 -9.74
N ILE A 49 -4.57 12.94 -8.44
CA ILE A 49 -5.47 12.40 -7.41
C ILE A 49 -6.79 13.16 -7.39
N GLU A 50 -6.73 14.49 -7.44
CA GLU A 50 -7.92 15.34 -7.49
C GLU A 50 -8.77 15.05 -8.74
N ASN A 51 -8.13 14.75 -9.87
CA ASN A 51 -8.77 14.44 -11.14
C ASN A 51 -9.01 12.94 -11.38
N ARG A 52 -8.70 12.08 -10.39
CA ARG A 52 -8.81 10.60 -10.50
C ARG A 52 -8.09 10.03 -11.73
N ALA A 53 -6.98 10.62 -12.11
CA ALA A 53 -6.14 10.14 -13.19
C ALA A 53 -5.45 8.82 -12.81
N ASN A 54 -5.14 8.02 -13.83
CA ASN A 54 -4.53 6.71 -13.64
C ASN A 54 -3.02 6.83 -13.37
N LEU A 55 -2.59 6.46 -12.16
CA LEU A 55 -1.18 6.40 -11.76
C LEU A 55 -0.57 4.99 -11.89
N TYR A 56 -1.28 4.03 -12.47
CA TYR A 56 -0.76 2.69 -12.76
C TYR A 56 0.51 2.78 -13.60
N GLY A 57 1.62 2.25 -13.11
CA GLY A 57 2.89 2.23 -13.83
C GLY A 57 3.51 3.62 -14.04
N ALA A 58 3.06 4.66 -13.34
CA ALA A 58 3.61 6.00 -13.47
C ALA A 58 5.10 6.04 -13.08
N ASP A 59 5.89 6.79 -13.85
CA ASP A 59 7.26 7.15 -13.48
C ASP A 59 7.24 8.31 -12.47
N LEU A 60 7.33 7.95 -11.19
CA LEU A 60 7.38 8.88 -10.07
C LEU A 60 8.79 8.90 -9.44
N TYR A 61 9.82 8.53 -10.21
CA TYR A 61 11.19 8.51 -9.73
C TYR A 61 11.58 9.90 -9.22
N GLY A 62 12.07 9.95 -7.99
CA GLY A 62 12.52 11.19 -7.34
C GLY A 62 11.41 12.18 -6.98
N ALA A 63 10.12 11.82 -7.10
CA ALA A 63 9.02 12.74 -6.83
C ALA A 63 9.00 13.21 -5.37
N ASN A 64 8.77 14.51 -5.14
CA ASN A 64 8.53 15.04 -3.80
C ASN A 64 7.06 14.88 -3.45
N LEU A 65 6.74 13.88 -2.62
CA LEU A 65 5.39 13.56 -2.15
C LEU A 65 5.29 13.76 -0.63
N ARG A 66 6.15 14.59 -0.05
CA ARG A 66 6.20 14.83 1.38
C ARG A 66 4.88 15.43 1.85
N GLY A 67 4.21 14.78 2.80
CA GLY A 67 2.92 15.25 3.32
C GLY A 67 1.74 15.09 2.36
N ALA A 68 1.91 14.44 1.20
CA ALA A 68 0.86 14.30 0.20
C ALA A 68 -0.30 13.42 0.72
N ASP A 69 -1.55 13.79 0.42
CA ASP A 69 -2.71 12.94 0.60
C ASP A 69 -2.86 12.00 -0.61
N LEU A 70 -2.44 10.75 -0.44
CA LEU A 70 -2.45 9.70 -1.46
C LEU A 70 -3.52 8.63 -1.12
N ARG A 71 -4.52 8.96 -0.29
CA ARG A 71 -5.52 8.01 0.18
C ARG A 71 -6.29 7.41 -1.00
N GLY A 72 -6.39 6.08 -1.03
CA GLY A 72 -7.09 5.36 -2.09
C GLY A 72 -6.44 5.43 -3.49
N ALA A 73 -5.26 6.05 -3.63
CA ALA A 73 -4.61 6.21 -4.93
C ALA A 73 -4.20 4.85 -5.54
N ASP A 74 -4.37 4.71 -6.86
CA ASP A 74 -3.93 3.52 -7.59
C ASP A 74 -2.49 3.69 -8.10
N LEU A 75 -1.53 3.31 -7.26
CA LEU A 75 -0.08 3.39 -7.53
C LEU A 75 0.50 2.03 -7.98
N ARG A 76 -0.34 1.12 -8.48
CA ARG A 76 0.09 -0.21 -8.90
C ARG A 76 1.17 -0.11 -9.97
N GLY A 77 2.30 -0.79 -9.77
CA GLY A 77 3.40 -0.80 -10.73
C GLY A 77 4.16 0.52 -10.86
N ALA A 78 3.80 1.59 -10.12
CA ALA A 78 4.48 2.87 -10.21
C ALA A 78 5.95 2.79 -9.75
N ASP A 79 6.80 3.63 -10.32
CA ASP A 79 8.19 3.75 -9.91
C ASP A 79 8.33 4.80 -8.80
N LEU A 80 8.47 4.38 -7.54
CA LEU A 80 8.62 5.29 -6.40
C LEU A 80 10.08 5.36 -5.91
N ARG A 81 11.04 4.85 -6.69
CA ARG A 81 12.46 4.91 -6.33
C ARG A 81 12.89 6.37 -6.15
N GLY A 82 13.48 6.66 -4.99
CA GLY A 82 13.95 8.01 -4.66
C GLY A 82 12.86 9.03 -4.38
N ALA A 83 11.57 8.65 -4.41
CA ALA A 83 10.48 9.54 -4.03
C ALA A 83 10.52 9.84 -2.52
N ASP A 84 10.31 11.10 -2.15
CA ASP A 84 10.18 11.52 -0.76
C ASP A 84 8.73 11.37 -0.31
N LEU A 85 8.44 10.32 0.45
CA LEU A 85 7.10 10.03 1.00
C LEU A 85 6.97 10.37 2.48
N ARG A 86 7.90 11.14 3.06
CA ARG A 86 7.86 11.46 4.50
C ARG A 86 6.56 12.19 4.85
N GLY A 87 5.79 11.60 5.77
CA GLY A 87 4.50 12.14 6.21
C GLY A 87 3.38 12.08 5.18
N ALA A 88 3.55 11.39 4.04
CA ALA A 88 2.45 11.16 3.09
C ALA A 88 1.38 10.26 3.73
N ASP A 89 0.11 10.48 3.38
CA ASP A 89 -1.00 9.62 3.79
C ASP A 89 -1.35 8.64 2.67
N LEU A 90 -0.89 7.41 2.79
CA LEU A 90 -1.12 6.34 1.82
C LEU A 90 -2.29 5.42 2.22
N ARG A 91 -3.17 5.84 3.15
CA ARG A 91 -4.22 4.94 3.64
C ARG A 91 -5.15 4.51 2.51
N GLY A 92 -5.27 3.20 2.31
CA GLY A 92 -6.09 2.60 1.26
C GLY A 92 -5.50 2.68 -0.15
N ALA A 93 -4.30 3.23 -0.32
CA ALA A 93 -3.61 3.25 -1.61
C ALA A 93 -3.24 1.83 -2.08
N ASN A 94 -3.31 1.59 -3.38
CA ASN A 94 -2.93 0.31 -3.98
C ASN A 94 -1.50 0.36 -4.51
N LEU A 95 -0.55 -0.15 -3.73
CA LEU A 95 0.89 -0.16 -4.07
C LEU A 95 1.35 -1.49 -4.70
N ARG A 96 0.44 -2.34 -5.16
CA ARG A 96 0.83 -3.66 -5.68
C ARG A 96 1.78 -3.53 -6.86
N GLY A 97 2.99 -4.06 -6.71
CA GLY A 97 4.02 -4.03 -7.75
C GLY A 97 4.72 -2.68 -7.92
N ALA A 98 4.42 -1.69 -7.07
CA ALA A 98 5.18 -0.45 -7.05
C ALA A 98 6.65 -0.74 -6.68
N MET A 99 7.58 -0.02 -7.29
CA MET A 99 9.01 -0.25 -7.10
C MET A 99 9.57 0.59 -5.96
N ASN A 100 10.30 -0.08 -5.07
CA ASN A 100 11.13 0.50 -4.02
C ASN A 100 10.41 1.53 -3.14
N ILE A 101 9.29 1.13 -2.55
CA ILE A 101 8.58 1.92 -1.55
C ILE A 101 9.50 2.07 -0.33
N PRO A 102 9.78 3.29 0.18
CA PRO A 102 10.58 3.48 1.38
C PRO A 102 10.02 2.66 2.57
N PRO A 103 10.86 2.08 3.45
CA PRO A 103 10.40 1.26 4.58
C PRO A 103 9.33 1.95 5.44
N PHE A 104 9.45 3.25 5.66
CA PHE A 104 8.47 4.06 6.38
C PHE A 104 7.10 4.12 5.68
N ALA A 105 7.07 4.27 4.35
CA ALA A 105 5.82 4.27 3.59
C ALA A 105 5.20 2.86 3.52
N SER A 106 6.02 1.79 3.51
CA SER A 106 5.55 0.41 3.69
C SER A 106 4.82 0.26 5.03
N ALA A 107 5.46 0.70 6.12
CA ALA A 107 4.90 0.64 7.47
C ALA A 107 3.56 1.41 7.59
N GLN A 108 3.43 2.57 6.94
CA GLN A 108 2.19 3.36 6.96
C GLN A 108 1.04 2.74 6.14
N THR A 109 1.35 1.90 5.16
CA THR A 109 0.34 1.21 4.33
C THR A 109 -0.12 -0.12 4.91
N SER A 110 0.46 -0.55 6.04
CA SER A 110 -0.01 -1.68 6.85
C SER A 110 -1.33 -1.34 7.56
N ILE A 111 -2.40 -1.16 6.78
CA ILE A 111 -3.76 -1.07 7.33
C ILE A 111 -4.24 -2.49 7.60
N THR A 112 -4.46 -2.78 8.87
CA THR A 112 -5.25 -3.92 9.30
C THR A 112 -6.52 -3.38 9.93
N PRO A 113 -7.72 -3.88 9.56
CA PRO A 113 -8.97 -3.38 10.13
C PRO A 113 -8.92 -3.49 11.65
N GLU A 114 -9.27 -2.43 12.37
CA GLU A 114 -9.34 -2.45 13.84
C GLU A 114 -10.32 -3.52 14.34
N GLY A 115 -10.10 -4.03 15.55
CA GLY A 115 -10.95 -5.08 16.12
C GLY A 115 -10.48 -6.50 15.84
N GLN A 116 -11.22 -7.45 16.41
CA GLN A 116 -11.02 -8.88 16.18
C GLN A 116 -11.43 -9.23 14.75
N LEU A 117 -10.59 -10.00 14.04
CA LEU A 117 -10.87 -10.42 12.67
C LEU A 117 -11.12 -11.92 12.60
N ILE A 118 -12.08 -12.33 11.78
CA ILE A 118 -12.28 -13.74 11.46
C ILE A 118 -11.72 -14.00 10.06
N GLY A 119 -10.81 -14.98 9.97
CA GLY A 119 -10.21 -15.43 8.74
C GLY A 119 -10.43 -16.91 8.50
N TRP A 120 -10.41 -17.34 7.24
CA TRP A 120 -10.45 -18.75 6.88
C TRP A 120 -9.17 -19.13 6.15
N LYS A 121 -8.59 -20.27 6.53
CA LYS A 121 -7.38 -20.80 5.93
C LYS A 121 -7.61 -22.21 5.40
N LYS A 122 -7.18 -22.45 4.16
CA LYS A 122 -7.15 -23.79 3.59
C LYS A 122 -5.88 -24.53 4.05
N CYS A 123 -6.07 -25.69 4.66
CA CYS A 123 -5.05 -26.62 5.11
C CYS A 123 -4.87 -27.76 4.09
N LYS A 124 -3.92 -28.66 4.33
CA LYS A 124 -3.73 -29.87 3.51
C LYS A 124 -5.02 -30.69 3.44
N ASN A 125 -5.14 -31.51 2.39
CA ASN A 125 -6.29 -32.39 2.15
C ASN A 125 -7.64 -31.66 2.01
N GLY A 126 -7.63 -30.36 1.73
CA GLY A 126 -8.84 -29.57 1.52
C GLY A 126 -9.54 -29.10 2.79
N LEU A 127 -9.00 -29.42 3.97
CA LEU A 127 -9.53 -29.00 5.28
C LEU A 127 -9.50 -27.47 5.39
N ILE A 128 -10.54 -26.88 5.95
CA ILE A 128 -10.63 -25.42 6.17
C ILE A 128 -10.63 -25.15 7.67
N VAL A 129 -9.82 -24.20 8.11
CA VAL A 129 -9.80 -23.75 9.50
C VAL A 129 -10.28 -22.31 9.60
N LYS A 130 -11.13 -22.05 10.59
CA LYS A 130 -11.60 -20.72 10.97
C LYS A 130 -10.71 -20.19 12.08
N LEU A 131 -10.15 -19.02 11.85
CA LEU A 131 -9.20 -18.36 12.73
C LEU A 131 -9.81 -17.07 13.25
N SER A 132 -9.64 -16.82 14.54
CA SER A 132 -9.81 -15.51 15.14
C SER A 132 -8.45 -14.86 15.25
N ILE A 133 -8.30 -13.63 14.77
CA ILE A 133 -7.13 -12.80 14.98
C ILE A 133 -7.53 -11.78 16.05
N PRO A 134 -7.07 -11.96 17.30
CA PRO A 134 -7.37 -11.05 18.40
C PRO A 134 -6.90 -9.62 18.14
N THR A 135 -7.45 -8.66 18.88
CA THR A 135 -7.09 -7.25 18.80
C THR A 135 -5.66 -6.95 19.24
N ASP A 136 -5.11 -7.75 20.15
CA ASP A 136 -3.75 -7.66 20.67
C ASP A 136 -2.71 -8.31 19.75
N ALA A 137 -3.14 -9.06 18.74
CA ALA A 137 -2.23 -9.62 17.74
C ALA A 137 -1.63 -8.50 16.89
N ARG A 138 -0.30 -8.45 16.77
CA ARG A 138 0.36 -7.56 15.80
C ARG A 138 0.00 -7.99 14.38
N ARG A 139 -0.21 -7.03 13.48
CA ARG A 139 -0.65 -7.28 12.10
C ARG A 139 0.06 -6.38 11.09
N SER A 140 0.33 -6.90 9.89
CA SER A 140 0.94 -6.13 8.77
C SER A 140 0.32 -6.49 7.42
N ASN A 141 0.25 -5.51 6.50
CA ASN A 141 -0.29 -5.68 5.15
C ASN A 141 0.15 -4.57 4.18
N ALA A 142 1.31 -4.70 3.54
CA ALA A 142 1.84 -3.67 2.63
C ALA A 142 1.61 -3.91 1.12
N SER A 143 0.98 -5.02 0.69
CA SER A 143 0.88 -5.33 -0.76
C SER A 143 -0.38 -6.06 -1.23
N GLY A 144 -1.41 -6.12 -0.37
CA GLY A 144 -2.78 -6.31 -0.82
C GLY A 144 -3.25 -7.74 -1.09
N ARG A 145 -2.64 -8.80 -0.54
CA ARG A 145 -3.26 -10.16 -0.62
C ARG A 145 -3.11 -11.08 0.60
N LYS A 146 -2.31 -10.75 1.61
CA LYS A 146 -2.20 -11.57 2.83
C LYS A 146 -1.93 -10.67 4.04
N CYS A 147 -2.95 -10.48 4.87
CA CYS A 147 -2.75 -10.01 6.24
C CYS A 147 -1.87 -11.03 6.96
N ARG A 148 -0.72 -10.61 7.50
CA ARG A 148 0.06 -11.43 8.43
C ARG A 148 -0.33 -11.02 9.84
N ALA A 149 -0.62 -12.00 10.69
CA ALA A 149 -0.81 -11.82 12.11
C ALA A 149 0.31 -12.55 12.84
N GLU A 150 0.77 -11.97 13.95
CA GLU A 150 1.75 -12.59 14.84
C GLU A 150 1.21 -13.89 15.41
N PHE A 151 -0.08 -13.89 15.80
CA PHE A 151 -0.80 -15.08 16.23
C PHE A 151 -2.28 -15.03 15.83
N ALA A 152 -2.89 -16.21 15.83
CA ALA A 152 -4.32 -16.40 15.63
C ALA A 152 -4.83 -17.61 16.44
N ASP A 153 -6.06 -17.52 16.94
CA ASP A 153 -6.73 -18.58 17.67
C ASP A 153 -7.60 -19.43 16.75
N VAL A 154 -7.49 -20.75 16.84
CA VAL A 154 -8.26 -21.68 16.01
C VAL A 154 -9.65 -21.88 16.64
N ILE A 155 -10.68 -21.41 15.94
CA ILE A 155 -12.06 -21.44 16.41
C ILE A 155 -12.76 -22.72 15.95
N GLU A 156 -12.48 -23.17 14.72
CA GLU A 156 -13.21 -24.27 14.09
C GLU A 156 -12.36 -24.94 13.03
N THR A 157 -12.53 -26.25 12.87
CA THR A 157 -11.94 -27.05 11.79
C THR A 157 -13.07 -27.75 11.02
N ILE A 158 -13.04 -27.65 9.69
CA ILE A 158 -14.06 -28.21 8.79
C ILE A 158 -13.37 -29.22 7.88
N GLY A 159 -13.81 -30.48 7.94
CA GLY A 159 -13.24 -31.59 7.16
C GLY A 159 -12.13 -32.37 7.87
N GLY A 160 -12.04 -32.26 9.20
CA GLY A 160 -11.16 -33.07 10.06
C GLY A 160 -10.86 -32.41 11.40
N ASP A 161 -10.22 -33.16 12.31
CA ASP A 161 -9.92 -32.71 13.68
C ASP A 161 -8.72 -31.76 13.78
N VAL A 162 -7.77 -31.88 12.83
CA VAL A 162 -6.52 -31.12 12.82
C VAL A 162 -6.21 -30.64 11.41
N GLY A 163 -6.12 -29.33 11.23
CA GLY A 163 -5.59 -28.76 10.01
C GLY A 163 -4.07 -28.79 10.00
N ILE A 164 -3.45 -29.20 8.89
CA ILE A 164 -1.99 -29.07 8.69
C ILE A 164 -1.73 -27.98 7.65
N SER A 165 -0.80 -27.06 7.95
CA SER A 165 -0.41 -25.98 7.03
C SER A 165 0.01 -26.51 5.67
N GLN A 166 -0.46 -25.85 4.61
CA GLN A 166 0.02 -26.12 3.24
C GLN A 166 1.40 -25.50 2.97
N HIS A 167 1.82 -24.52 3.77
CA HIS A 167 3.04 -23.76 3.52
C HIS A 167 4.28 -24.46 4.07
N ASP A 168 4.29 -24.78 5.35
CA ASP A 168 5.42 -25.42 6.05
C ASP A 168 5.21 -26.94 6.22
N GLY A 169 3.97 -27.43 6.12
CA GLY A 169 3.64 -28.84 6.30
C GLY A 169 3.75 -29.37 7.72
N LYS A 170 4.02 -28.52 8.72
CA LYS A 170 4.31 -28.87 10.11
C LYS A 170 3.38 -28.18 11.11
N THR A 171 2.97 -26.94 10.85
CA THR A 171 2.08 -26.20 11.74
C THR A 171 0.71 -26.85 11.77
N GLU A 172 0.28 -27.21 12.96
CA GLU A 172 -1.01 -27.83 13.23
C GLU A 172 -2.01 -26.78 13.74
N TYR A 173 -3.25 -26.90 13.29
CA TYR A 173 -4.39 -26.06 13.68
C TYR A 173 -5.41 -26.96 14.38
N ARG A 174 -5.46 -26.87 15.71
CA ARG A 174 -6.38 -27.61 16.58
C ARG A 174 -7.35 -26.64 17.23
N VAL A 175 -8.64 -26.96 17.26
CA VAL A 175 -9.65 -26.10 17.90
C VAL A 175 -9.25 -25.77 19.34
N GLY A 176 -9.29 -24.48 19.69
CA GLY A 176 -8.86 -23.96 20.99
C GLY A 176 -7.36 -23.64 21.10
N ALA A 177 -6.54 -24.00 20.11
CA ALA A 177 -5.11 -23.68 20.12
C ALA A 177 -4.83 -22.28 19.55
N ARG A 178 -3.81 -21.61 20.09
CA ARG A 178 -3.19 -20.43 19.49
C ARG A 178 -2.03 -20.84 18.59
N VAL A 179 -2.03 -20.33 17.37
CA VAL A 179 -0.97 -20.55 16.38
C VAL A 179 -0.21 -19.25 16.19
N THR A 180 1.11 -19.30 16.32
CA THR A 180 2.02 -18.15 16.24
C THR A 180 2.92 -18.29 15.01
N CYS A 181 3.30 -17.16 14.40
CA CYS A 181 4.29 -17.17 13.33
C CYS A 181 5.69 -17.52 13.86
N ASP A 182 6.49 -18.22 13.05
CA ASP A 182 7.86 -18.61 13.43
C ASP A 182 8.77 -17.39 13.72
N ASN A 183 8.55 -16.30 12.99
CA ASN A 183 9.27 -15.04 13.19
C ASN A 183 8.38 -13.85 12.79
N TRP A 184 8.24 -12.90 13.70
CA TRP A 184 7.58 -11.62 13.45
C TRP A 184 8.61 -10.56 13.04
N CYS A 185 8.44 -9.97 11.85
CA CYS A 185 9.32 -8.91 11.37
C CYS A 185 8.66 -7.56 11.63
N GLU A 186 9.29 -6.72 12.46
CA GLU A 186 8.79 -5.39 12.81
C GLU A 186 8.88 -4.39 11.65
N ASP A 187 9.76 -4.65 10.68
CA ASP A 187 10.12 -3.73 9.60
C ASP A 187 9.32 -3.92 8.28
N ARG A 188 8.14 -4.57 8.32
CA ARG A 188 7.31 -4.83 7.13
C ARG A 188 6.06 -3.95 7.02
#